data_AF-A0A522YGE1-F1
#
_entry.id   AF-A0A522YGE1-F1
#
_cell.length_a   1.000
_cell.length_b   1.000
_cell.length_c   1.000
_cell.angle_alpha   90.00
_cell.angle_beta   90.00
_cell.angle_gamma   90.00
#
_symmetry.space_group_name_H-M   'P 1'
#
loop_
_entity.id
_entity.type
_entity.pdbx_description
1 polymer ?
#
loop_
_entity_poly.entity_id
_entity_poly.type
_entity_poly.pdbx_seq_one_letter_code
_entity_poly.pdbx_strand_id
1 'polypeptide(L)'
;MERNALLLLMLVRGLSQSDLARLAGVSRQAVSLWFREDGSADMRVSHLLSLCRGLGLGVDAVVAPLPEPPPDTERAMRVEYLWDGLYPDLPAFGAALAREDDKALARLVQADGLYRAAAAVGGAVWERFPAYKRHIKPQRREGLERIWDLENSPA
;
A
#
# COMPACT_ATOMS: atom_id res chain seq x y z
N MET A 1 -20.55 1.29 -4.35
CA MET A 1 -19.06 1.23 -4.40
C MET A 1 -18.59 0.58 -3.12
N GLU A 2 -17.69 -0.39 -3.20
CA GLU A 2 -17.16 -1.00 -1.98
C GLU A 2 -16.27 0.00 -1.23
N ARG A 3 -16.62 0.27 0.03
CA ARG A 3 -15.84 1.08 0.99
C ARG A 3 -14.34 0.78 0.95
N ASN A 4 -14.00 -0.49 0.71
CA ASN A 4 -12.64 -1.00 0.69
C ASN A 4 -11.78 -0.39 -0.44
N ALA A 5 -12.36 -0.12 -1.61
CA ALA A 5 -11.62 0.47 -2.74
C ALA A 5 -11.22 1.93 -2.47
N LEU A 6 -12.13 2.74 -1.92
CA LEU A 6 -11.85 4.14 -1.53
C LEU A 6 -10.81 4.21 -0.40
N LEU A 7 -10.90 3.33 0.61
CA LEU A 7 -9.92 3.26 1.69
C LEU A 7 -8.53 2.87 1.17
N LEU A 8 -8.45 1.85 0.32
CA LEU A 8 -7.17 1.43 -0.27
C LEU A 8 -6.54 2.57 -1.08
N LEU A 9 -7.36 3.26 -1.89
CA LEU A 9 -6.90 4.39 -2.69
C LEU A 9 -6.35 5.52 -1.82
N MET A 10 -7.03 5.84 -0.71
CA MET A 10 -6.53 6.80 0.27
C MET A 10 -5.20 6.37 0.85
N LEU A 11 -5.08 5.11 1.28
CA LEU A 11 -3.86 4.60 1.89
C LEU A 11 -2.69 4.67 0.90
N VAL A 12 -2.87 4.13 -0.30
CA VAL A 12 -1.84 4.07 -1.36
C VAL A 12 -1.37 5.46 -1.77
N ARG A 13 -2.30 6.41 -1.93
CA ARG A 13 -1.99 7.78 -2.35
C ARG A 13 -1.67 8.73 -1.19
N GLY A 14 -1.73 8.25 0.05
CA GLY A 14 -1.53 9.08 1.24
C GLY A 14 -2.58 10.19 1.40
N LEU A 15 -3.80 9.98 0.90
CA LEU A 15 -4.87 10.99 0.91
C LEU A 15 -5.65 10.95 2.22
N SER A 16 -6.00 12.13 2.73
CA SER A 16 -6.95 12.27 3.82
C SER A 16 -8.40 12.36 3.31
N GLN A 17 -9.38 12.22 4.21
CA GLN A 17 -10.78 12.48 3.87
C GLN A 17 -11.01 13.93 3.41
N SER A 18 -10.19 14.86 3.89
CA SER A 18 -10.24 16.27 3.45
C SER A 18 -9.77 16.41 1.99
N ASP A 19 -8.82 15.59 1.55
CA ASP A 19 -8.35 15.60 0.17
C ASP A 19 -9.39 15.00 -0.75
N LEU A 20 -10.03 13.89 -0.36
CA LEU A 20 -11.18 13.33 -1.07
C LEU A 20 -12.32 14.36 -1.20
N ALA A 21 -12.62 15.09 -0.12
CA ALA A 21 -13.64 16.13 -0.14
C ALA A 21 -13.33 17.22 -1.17
N ARG A 22 -12.07 17.67 -1.21
CA ARG A 22 -11.59 18.65 -2.19
C ARG A 22 -11.68 18.14 -3.62
N LEU A 23 -11.27 16.90 -3.87
CA LEU A 23 -11.29 16.26 -5.20
C LEU A 23 -12.72 16.00 -5.70
N ALA A 24 -13.62 15.60 -4.81
CA ALA A 24 -15.01 15.35 -5.13
C ALA A 24 -15.87 16.62 -5.21
N GLY A 25 -15.39 17.74 -4.68
CA GLY A 25 -16.15 18.99 -4.56
C GLY A 25 -17.28 18.92 -3.51
N VAL A 26 -17.07 18.18 -2.42
CA VAL A 26 -18.06 17.99 -1.35
C VAL A 26 -17.49 18.36 0.02
N SER A 27 -18.33 18.36 1.06
CA SER A 27 -17.87 18.59 2.43
C SER A 27 -17.16 17.35 3.02
N ARG A 28 -16.24 17.56 3.96
CA ARG A 28 -15.60 16.45 4.72
C ARG A 28 -16.63 15.58 5.44
N GLN A 29 -17.73 16.19 5.91
CA GLN A 29 -18.82 15.45 6.54
C GLN A 29 -19.51 14.51 5.55
N ALA A 30 -19.76 14.95 4.31
CA ALA A 30 -20.30 14.09 3.25
C ALA A 30 -19.37 12.90 2.96
N VAL A 31 -18.06 13.14 2.90
CA VAL A 31 -17.06 12.07 2.76
C VAL A 31 -17.11 11.09 3.93
N SER A 32 -17.21 11.57 5.17
CA SER A 32 -17.30 10.70 6.34
C SER A 32 -18.52 9.77 6.31
N LEU A 33 -19.62 10.20 5.68
CA LEU A 33 -20.81 9.37 5.52
C LEU A 33 -20.58 8.21 4.55
N TRP A 34 -19.72 8.37 3.53
CA TRP A 34 -19.38 7.29 2.59
C TRP A 34 -18.68 6.10 3.25
N PHE A 35 -18.09 6.29 4.43
CA PHE A 35 -17.34 5.26 5.15
C PHE A 35 -18.13 4.60 6.30
N ARG A 36 -19.42 4.96 6.49
CA ARG A 36 -20.27 4.35 7.51
C ARG A 36 -20.71 2.95 7.10
N GLU A 37 -20.78 2.03 8.08
CA GLU A 37 -21.12 0.61 7.88
C GLU A 37 -22.56 0.39 7.40
N ASP A 38 -23.44 1.36 7.60
CA ASP A 38 -24.84 1.31 7.18
C ASP A 38 -25.05 1.53 5.67
N GLY A 39 -23.98 1.74 4.89
CA GLY A 39 -24.04 1.88 3.43
C GLY A 39 -24.90 3.07 2.94
N SER A 40 -25.31 3.95 3.85
CA SER A 40 -26.45 4.86 3.65
C SER A 40 -26.14 6.07 2.77
N ALA A 41 -24.86 6.41 2.59
CA ALA A 41 -24.48 7.47 1.68
C ALA A 41 -24.02 6.87 0.36
N ASP A 42 -24.99 6.46 -0.46
CA ASP A 42 -24.74 6.07 -1.83
C ASP A 42 -24.05 7.25 -2.54
N MET A 43 -22.76 7.06 -2.86
CA MET A 43 -21.97 8.13 -3.44
C MET A 43 -22.53 8.44 -4.82
N ARG A 44 -23.04 9.65 -5.00
CA ARG A 44 -23.54 10.10 -6.30
C ARG A 44 -22.48 9.90 -7.39
N VAL A 45 -22.90 9.41 -8.55
CA VAL A 45 -22.04 9.20 -9.73
C VAL A 45 -21.25 10.46 -10.09
N SER A 46 -21.83 11.64 -9.93
CA SER A 46 -21.13 12.92 -10.16
C SER A 46 -19.91 13.12 -9.25
N HIS A 47 -19.99 12.74 -7.98
CA HIS A 47 -18.86 12.84 -7.05
C HIS A 47 -17.78 11.82 -7.39
N LEU A 48 -18.17 10.61 -7.78
CA LEU A 48 -17.24 9.58 -8.28
C LEU A 48 -16.49 10.07 -9.52
N LEU A 49 -17.20 10.61 -10.52
CA LEU A 49 -16.58 11.15 -11.72
C LEU A 49 -15.62 12.31 -11.42
N SER A 50 -15.94 13.15 -10.44
CA SER A 50 -15.03 14.22 -9.99
C SER A 50 -13.79 13.65 -9.29
N LEU A 51 -13.94 12.64 -8.43
CA LEU A 51 -12.81 11.92 -7.82
C LEU A 51 -11.91 11.29 -8.88
N CYS A 52 -12.49 10.52 -9.80
CA CYS A 52 -11.76 9.87 -10.89
C CYS A 52 -10.94 10.89 -11.71
N ARG A 53 -11.56 12.01 -12.09
CA ARG A 53 -10.86 13.10 -12.81
C ARG A 53 -9.74 13.72 -11.98
N GLY A 54 -10.00 14.02 -10.70
CA GLY A 54 -8.99 14.59 -9.81
C GLY A 54 -7.82 13.65 -9.53
N LEU A 55 -8.03 12.34 -9.64
CA LEU A 55 -7.03 11.31 -9.41
C LEU A 55 -6.36 10.77 -10.69
N GLY A 56 -6.85 11.17 -11.87
CA GLY A 56 -6.40 10.63 -13.16
C GLY A 56 -6.70 9.14 -13.34
N LEU A 57 -7.80 8.65 -12.74
CA LEU A 57 -8.20 7.24 -12.80
C LEU A 57 -9.46 7.06 -13.66
N GLY A 58 -9.54 5.92 -14.35
CA GLY A 58 -10.78 5.47 -14.96
C GLY A 58 -11.78 5.03 -13.89
N VAL A 59 -13.08 5.15 -14.18
CA VAL A 59 -14.15 4.74 -13.25
C VAL A 59 -14.02 3.26 -12.89
N ASP A 60 -13.75 2.41 -13.87
CA ASP A 60 -13.59 0.96 -13.70
C ASP A 60 -12.52 0.62 -12.67
N ALA A 61 -11.40 1.36 -12.64
CA ALA A 61 -10.32 1.16 -11.68
C ALA A 61 -10.73 1.46 -10.22
N VAL A 62 -11.78 2.25 -10.01
CA VAL A 62 -12.26 2.62 -8.66
C VAL A 62 -13.44 1.76 -8.21
N VAL A 63 -14.27 1.28 -9.15
CA VAL A 63 -15.46 0.48 -8.84
C VAL A 63 -15.21 -1.03 -8.90
N ALA A 64 -14.14 -1.48 -9.56
CA ALA A 64 -13.81 -2.89 -9.62
C ALA A 64 -13.59 -3.45 -8.21
N PRO A 65 -14.16 -4.62 -7.89
CA PRO A 65 -13.89 -5.28 -6.62
C PRO A 65 -12.41 -5.61 -6.53
N LEU A 66 -11.85 -5.43 -5.33
CA LEU A 66 -10.48 -5.84 -5.08
C LEU A 66 -10.42 -7.38 -5.08
N PRO A 67 -9.39 -7.99 -5.69
CA PRO A 67 -9.22 -9.42 -5.59
C PRO A 67 -8.95 -9.80 -4.13
N GLU A 68 -9.81 -10.64 -3.56
CA GLU A 68 -9.61 -11.16 -2.22
C GLU A 68 -8.70 -12.40 -2.28
N PRO A 69 -7.59 -12.43 -1.52
CA PRO A 69 -6.78 -13.64 -1.43
C PRO A 69 -7.55 -14.74 -0.68
N PRO A 70 -7.25 -16.03 -0.94
CA PRO A 70 -7.79 -17.12 -0.14
C PRO A 70 -7.52 -16.91 1.37
N PRO A 71 -8.44 -17.29 2.28
CA PRO A 71 -8.30 -17.01 3.72
C PRO A 71 -6.99 -17.53 4.33
N ASP A 72 -6.54 -18.71 3.90
CA ASP A 72 -5.28 -19.29 4.39
C ASP A 72 -4.06 -18.50 3.91
N THR A 73 -4.12 -17.95 2.69
CA THR A 73 -3.08 -17.07 2.15
C THR A 73 -3.05 -15.75 2.91
N GLU A 74 -4.20 -15.13 3.17
CA GLU A 74 -4.27 -13.91 3.97
C GLU A 74 -3.68 -14.13 5.36
N ARG A 75 -4.04 -15.23 6.03
CA ARG A 75 -3.54 -15.57 7.35
C ARG A 75 -2.03 -15.74 7.37
N ALA A 76 -1.48 -16.49 6.39
CA ALA A 76 -0.04 -16.67 6.25
C ALA A 76 0.69 -15.34 6.07
N MET A 77 0.18 -14.48 5.18
CA MET A 77 0.74 -13.14 4.95
C MET A 77 0.70 -12.27 6.20
N ARG A 78 -0.37 -12.32 7.00
CA ARG A 78 -0.45 -11.56 8.25
C ARG A 78 0.61 -12.01 9.25
N VAL A 79 0.84 -13.31 9.38
CA VAL A 79 1.91 -13.84 10.26
C VAL A 79 3.28 -13.39 9.75
N GLU A 80 3.52 -13.48 8.44
CA GLU A 80 4.82 -13.18 7.85
C GLU A 80 5.16 -11.68 7.89
N TYR A 81 4.20 -10.82 7.54
CA TYR A 81 4.46 -9.39 7.35
C TYR A 81 4.02 -8.51 8.51
N LEU A 82 3.10 -8.94 9.38
CA LEU A 82 2.49 -8.09 10.42
C LEU A 82 2.79 -8.55 11.85
N TRP A 83 3.74 -9.46 12.05
CA TRP A 83 4.05 -10.08 13.37
C TRP A 83 4.38 -9.09 14.50
N ASP A 84 4.87 -7.88 14.19
CA ASP A 84 5.25 -6.87 15.19
C ASP A 84 4.24 -5.73 15.33
N GLY A 85 3.11 -5.78 14.61
CA GLY A 85 2.07 -4.75 14.65
C GLY A 85 2.49 -3.39 14.10
N LEU A 86 3.61 -3.29 13.35
CA LEU A 86 4.04 -2.03 12.73
C LEU A 86 3.00 -1.47 11.76
N TYR A 87 2.25 -2.36 11.09
CA TYR A 87 1.10 -2.03 10.27
C TYR A 87 -0.15 -2.73 10.82
N PRO A 88 -1.31 -2.07 10.81
CA PRO A 88 -2.54 -2.62 11.41
C PRO A 88 -3.11 -3.79 10.60
N ASP A 89 -2.92 -3.80 9.29
CA ASP A 89 -3.44 -4.80 8.36
C ASP A 89 -2.61 -4.87 7.05
N LEU A 90 -2.92 -5.84 6.19
CA LEU A 90 -2.23 -6.04 4.92
C LEU A 90 -2.44 -4.87 3.93
N PRO A 91 -3.65 -4.27 3.79
CA PRO A 91 -3.84 -3.08 2.97
C PRO A 91 -2.95 -1.90 3.40
N ALA A 92 -2.80 -1.63 4.70
CA ALA A 92 -1.94 -0.57 5.20
C ALA A 92 -0.45 -0.87 4.92
N PHE A 93 -0.03 -2.12 5.04
CA PHE A 93 1.32 -2.55 4.67
C PHE A 93 1.56 -2.40 3.16
N GLY A 94 0.65 -2.88 2.31
CA GLY A 94 0.73 -2.74 0.85
C GLY A 94 0.75 -1.29 0.40
N ALA A 95 -0.05 -0.43 1.04
CA ALA A 95 -0.01 1.01 0.80
C ALA A 95 1.31 1.66 1.22
N ALA A 96 1.91 1.22 2.32
CA ALA A 96 3.24 1.68 2.72
C ALA A 96 4.31 1.26 1.69
N LEU A 97 4.24 0.04 1.16
CA LEU A 97 5.09 -0.43 0.08
C LEU A 97 4.92 0.39 -1.20
N ALA A 98 3.68 0.70 -1.59
CA ALA A 98 3.38 1.51 -2.77
C ALA A 98 3.92 2.96 -2.67
N ARG A 99 4.20 3.43 -1.44
CA ARG A 99 4.82 4.73 -1.17
C ARG A 99 6.33 4.63 -0.91
N GLU A 100 6.92 3.46 -1.12
CA GLU A 100 8.34 3.18 -0.89
C GLU A 100 8.80 3.50 0.55
N ASP A 101 7.91 3.29 1.53
CA ASP A 101 8.23 3.50 2.94
C ASP A 101 9.39 2.58 3.37
N ASP A 102 10.44 3.16 3.95
CA ASP A 102 11.66 2.43 4.30
C ASP A 102 11.38 1.23 5.23
N LYS A 103 10.49 1.37 6.20
CA LYS A 103 10.18 0.28 7.12
C LYS A 103 9.40 -0.83 6.41
N ALA A 104 8.55 -0.48 5.46
CA ALA A 104 7.77 -1.44 4.67
C ALA A 104 8.68 -2.23 3.73
N LEU A 105 9.56 -1.53 3.01
CA LEU A 105 10.58 -2.15 2.15
C LEU A 105 11.49 -3.08 2.96
N ALA A 106 11.97 -2.61 4.12
CA ALA A 106 12.78 -3.44 5.02
C ALA A 106 12.03 -4.68 5.52
N ARG A 107 10.73 -4.58 5.82
CA ARG A 107 9.89 -5.73 6.22
C ARG A 107 9.79 -6.76 5.11
N LEU A 108 9.43 -6.32 3.90
CA LEU A 108 9.29 -7.19 2.74
C LEU A 108 10.61 -7.90 2.45
N VAL A 109 11.72 -7.14 2.38
CA VAL A 109 13.06 -7.69 2.10
C VAL A 109 13.55 -8.61 3.21
N GLN A 110 13.22 -8.34 4.48
CA GLN A 110 13.59 -9.23 5.57
C GLN A 110 12.92 -10.60 5.45
N ALA A 111 11.65 -10.64 5.04
CA ALA A 111 10.89 -11.86 4.84
C ALA A 111 11.32 -12.58 3.56
N ASP A 112 11.27 -11.87 2.42
CA ASP A 112 11.36 -12.46 1.09
C ASP A 112 12.77 -12.43 0.46
N GLY A 113 13.66 -11.60 0.99
CA GLY A 113 14.94 -11.28 0.34
C GLY A 113 14.79 -10.26 -0.80
N LEU A 114 15.94 -9.81 -1.33
CA LEU A 114 15.99 -8.71 -2.30
C LEU A 114 15.30 -9.03 -3.63
N TYR A 115 15.57 -10.19 -4.24
CA TYR A 115 15.02 -10.53 -5.56
C TYR A 115 13.49 -10.67 -5.57
N ARG A 116 12.93 -11.41 -4.60
CA ARG A 116 11.47 -11.59 -4.52
C ARG A 116 10.77 -10.28 -4.15
N ALA A 117 11.35 -9.49 -3.25
CA ALA A 117 10.82 -8.17 -2.93
C ALA A 117 10.84 -7.25 -4.17
N ALA A 118 11.95 -7.21 -4.92
CA ALA A 118 12.06 -6.40 -6.14
C ALA A 118 11.08 -6.85 -7.23
N ALA A 119 10.84 -8.16 -7.36
CA ALA A 119 9.81 -8.67 -8.26
C ALA A 119 8.38 -8.22 -7.86
N ALA A 120 8.13 -8.01 -6.57
CA ALA A 120 6.82 -7.58 -6.06
C ALA A 120 6.59 -6.07 -6.14
N VAL A 121 7.59 -5.24 -5.83
CA VAL A 121 7.41 -3.77 -5.69
C VAL A 121 8.37 -2.92 -6.53
N GLY A 122 9.23 -3.54 -7.34
CA GLY A 122 10.06 -2.87 -8.33
C GLY A 122 11.45 -2.42 -7.84
N GLY A 123 12.08 -1.54 -8.65
CA GLY A 123 13.48 -1.12 -8.51
C GLY A 123 13.82 -0.37 -7.22
N ALA A 124 12.82 0.23 -6.57
CA ALA A 124 12.97 0.91 -5.28
C ALA A 124 13.61 0.02 -4.20
N VAL A 125 13.43 -1.30 -4.29
CA VAL A 125 14.10 -2.27 -3.41
C VAL A 125 15.62 -2.16 -3.54
N TRP A 126 16.17 -2.07 -4.73
CA TRP A 126 17.61 -1.98 -4.95
C TRP A 126 18.14 -0.58 -4.69
N GLU A 127 17.48 0.43 -5.27
CA GLU A 127 17.91 1.83 -5.23
C GLU A 127 17.94 2.39 -3.80
N ARG A 128 16.96 2.01 -2.97
CA ARG A 128 16.81 2.53 -1.61
C ARG A 128 17.42 1.64 -0.53
N PHE A 129 18.02 0.49 -0.89
CA PHE A 129 18.55 -0.45 0.09
C PHE A 129 19.50 0.19 1.11
N PRO A 130 20.44 1.08 0.74
CA PRO A 130 21.30 1.77 1.71
C PRO A 130 20.53 2.56 2.78
N ALA A 131 19.37 3.12 2.44
CA ALA A 131 18.54 3.91 3.35
C ALA A 131 17.75 3.01 4.31
N TYR A 132 17.08 1.98 3.80
CA TYR A 132 16.18 1.18 4.61
C TYR A 132 16.83 0.00 5.32
N LYS A 133 18.03 -0.47 4.90
CA LYS A 133 18.69 -1.65 5.49
C LYS A 133 18.86 -1.55 7.01
N ARG A 134 18.95 -0.33 7.56
CA ARG A 134 19.02 -0.06 9.00
C ARG A 134 17.83 -0.61 9.80
N HIS A 135 16.69 -0.84 9.15
CA HIS A 135 15.47 -1.38 9.75
C HIS A 135 15.41 -2.92 9.69
N ILE A 136 16.33 -3.57 8.96
CA ILE A 136 16.43 -5.04 8.87
C ILE A 136 17.22 -5.57 10.06
N LYS A 137 16.78 -6.69 10.64
CA LYS A 137 17.49 -7.37 11.73
C LYS A 137 18.97 -7.65 11.36
N PRO A 138 19.94 -7.37 12.27
CA PRO A 138 21.36 -7.49 11.96
C PRO A 138 21.77 -8.83 11.33
N GLN A 139 21.24 -9.95 11.85
CA GLN A 139 21.57 -11.31 11.37
C GLN A 139 21.16 -11.52 9.90
N ARG A 140 20.08 -10.87 9.46
CA ARG A 140 19.60 -10.99 8.08
C ARG A 140 20.28 -9.98 7.16
N ARG A 141 20.62 -8.80 7.69
CA ARG A 141 21.19 -7.68 6.94
C ARG A 141 22.51 -8.03 6.26
N GLU A 142 23.43 -8.69 6.95
CA GLU A 142 24.78 -8.97 6.44
C GLU A 142 24.75 -9.82 5.14
N GLY A 143 23.86 -10.80 5.06
CA GLY A 143 23.69 -11.59 3.84
C GLY A 143 23.09 -10.79 2.69
N LEU A 144 22.16 -9.88 2.99
CA LEU A 144 21.53 -9.01 2.00
C LEU A 144 22.48 -7.92 1.50
N GLU A 145 23.34 -7.38 2.37
CA GLU A 145 24.39 -6.43 1.98
C GLU A 145 25.35 -7.06 0.97
N ARG A 146 25.80 -8.30 1.21
CA ARG A 146 26.62 -9.03 0.24
C ARG A 146 25.94 -9.21 -1.12
N ILE A 147 24.66 -9.57 -1.13
CA ILE A 147 23.88 -9.70 -2.37
C ILE A 147 23.77 -8.34 -3.08
N TRP A 148 23.46 -7.27 -2.34
CA TRP A 148 23.35 -5.93 -2.89
C TRP A 148 24.69 -5.43 -3.46
N ASP A 149 25.81 -5.66 -2.76
CA ASP A 149 27.14 -5.28 -3.22
C ASP A 149 27.51 -6.03 -4.52
N LEU A 150 27.18 -7.32 -4.63
CA LEU A 150 27.43 -8.12 -5.85
C LEU A 150 26.65 -7.59 -7.06
N GLU A 151 25.39 -7.19 -6.87
CA GLU A 151 24.55 -6.65 -7.94
C GLU A 151 24.99 -5.24 -8.38
N ASN A 152 25.61 -4.46 -7.47
CA ASN A 152 26.00 -3.07 -7.72
C ASN A 152 27.50 -2.88 -7.99
N SER A 153 28.30 -3.95 -7.93
CA SER A 153 29.72 -3.89 -8.28
C SER A 153 29.88 -3.91 -9.81
N PRO A 154 30.62 -2.96 -10.42
CA PRO A 154 30.94 -3.05 -11.84
C PRO A 154 31.77 -4.30 -12.09
N ALA A 155 31.38 -5.07 -13.11
CA ALA A 155 32.15 -6.20 -13.63
C ALA A 155 33.52 -5.77 -14.18
#